data_AF-A0A1R4GVM2-F1
#
_entry.id   AF-A0A1R4GVM2-F1
#
_cell.length_a   1.000
_cell.length_b   1.000
_cell.length_c   1.000
_cell.angle_alpha   90.00
_cell.angle_beta   90.00
_cell.angle_gamma   90.00
#
_symmetry.space_group_name_H-M   'P 1'
#
loop_
_entity.id
_entity.type
_entity.pdbx_description
1 polymer ?
#
loop_
_entity_poly.entity_id
_entity_poly.type
_entity_poly.pdbx_seq_one_letter_code
_entity_poly.pdbx_strand_id
1 'polypeptide(L)'
;MRAIATAAGVTVGLVTHHYGTKDGLREAVDTLIVELFAETLRLLPQEGSARWILGLRDEAVAEMLHANPTIIDYVRRSLLHGPGRPGDILSRLSALTAEQTRILREAGVVSMDRSVTEQTVTTIVRQFGRLLLQPLANRIVDEFGEAGESAPELYVGVKS
;
A
#
# COMPACT_ATOMS: atom_id res chain seq x y z
N MET A 1 7.09 20.46 -11.36
CA MET A 1 6.01 21.16 -12.09
C MET A 1 6.29 21.27 -13.58
N ARG A 2 7.35 21.97 -14.04
CA ARG A 2 7.64 22.09 -15.49
C ARG A 2 7.73 20.75 -16.23
N ALA A 3 8.57 19.83 -15.76
CA ALA A 3 8.71 18.51 -16.35
C ALA A 3 7.40 17.70 -16.38
N ILE A 4 6.55 17.85 -15.35
CA ILE A 4 5.25 17.18 -15.26
C ILE A 4 4.29 17.74 -16.30
N ALA A 5 4.24 19.06 -16.46
CA ALA A 5 3.43 19.72 -17.47
C ALA A 5 3.85 19.29 -18.90
N THR A 6 5.15 19.24 -19.17
CA THR A 6 5.69 18.74 -20.43
C THR A 6 5.29 17.29 -20.69
N ALA A 7 5.45 16.40 -19.70
CA ALA A 7 5.07 15.00 -19.83
C ALA A 7 3.55 14.81 -20.04
N ALA A 8 2.73 15.68 -19.44
CA ALA A 8 1.28 15.66 -19.57
C ALA A 8 0.75 16.42 -20.81
N GLY A 9 1.62 17.05 -21.61
CA GLY A 9 1.19 17.82 -22.79
C GLY A 9 0.40 19.09 -22.47
N VAL A 10 0.57 19.65 -21.27
CA VAL A 10 -0.18 20.83 -20.79
C VAL A 10 0.75 21.99 -20.41
N THR A 11 0.18 23.18 -20.22
CA THR A 11 0.94 24.32 -19.71
C THR A 11 1.24 24.17 -18.22
N VAL A 12 2.38 24.70 -17.78
CA VAL A 12 2.74 24.73 -16.35
C VAL A 12 1.66 25.46 -15.54
N GLY A 13 1.08 26.52 -16.12
CA GLY A 13 -0.01 27.29 -15.54
C GLY A 13 -1.25 26.45 -15.25
N LEU A 14 -1.60 25.49 -16.11
CA LEU A 14 -2.72 24.57 -15.88
C LEU A 14 -2.45 23.63 -14.70
N VAL A 15 -1.23 23.08 -14.61
CA VAL A 15 -0.85 22.21 -13.48
C VAL A 15 -0.87 23.00 -12.17
N THR A 16 -0.35 24.23 -12.15
CA THR A 16 -0.39 25.08 -10.95
C THR A 16 -1.80 25.56 -10.62
N HIS A 17 -2.66 25.78 -11.62
CA HIS A 17 -4.05 26.15 -11.38
C HIS A 17 -4.82 25.00 -10.72
N HIS A 18 -4.60 23.77 -11.18
CA HIS A 18 -5.33 22.60 -10.67
C HIS A 18 -4.80 22.09 -9.33
N TYR A 19 -3.47 22.02 -9.15
CA TYR A 19 -2.86 21.43 -7.96
C TYR A 19 -2.25 22.45 -6.99
N GLY A 20 -2.18 23.73 -7.38
CA GLY A 20 -1.48 24.76 -6.63
C GLY A 20 0.03 24.55 -6.64
N THR A 21 0.52 23.82 -5.65
CA THR A 21 1.95 23.58 -5.40
C THR A 21 2.38 22.18 -5.80
N LYS A 22 3.70 21.93 -5.78
CA LYS A 22 4.22 20.57 -5.95
C LYS A 22 3.76 19.63 -4.83
N ASP A 23 3.59 20.16 -3.62
CA ASP A 23 3.08 19.39 -2.48
C ASP A 23 1.58 19.11 -2.63
N GLY A 24 0.79 20.06 -3.15
CA GLY A 24 -0.62 19.80 -3.49
C GLY A 24 -0.80 18.75 -4.59
N LEU A 25 0.10 18.73 -5.59
CA LEU A 25 0.13 17.66 -6.58
C LEU A 25 0.49 16.31 -5.93
N ARG A 26 1.46 16.28 -5.02
CA ARG A 26 1.82 15.07 -4.27
C ARG A 26 0.63 14.56 -3.45
N GLU A 27 -0.08 15.45 -2.78
CA GLU A 27 -1.28 15.10 -2.02
C GLU A 27 -2.38 14.50 -2.91
N ALA A 28 -2.56 15.03 -4.12
CA ALA A 28 -3.50 14.45 -5.09
C ALA A 28 -3.09 13.03 -5.51
N VAL A 29 -1.79 12.79 -5.70
CA VAL A 29 -1.26 11.43 -5.96
C VAL A 29 -1.47 10.51 -4.76
N ASP A 30 -1.20 10.97 -3.54
CA ASP A 30 -1.43 10.19 -2.32
C ASP A 30 -2.91 9.82 -2.18
N THR A 31 -3.82 10.77 -2.47
CA THR A 31 -5.26 10.56 -2.45
C THR A 31 -5.68 9.51 -3.47
N LEU A 32 -5.22 9.63 -4.71
CA LEU A 32 -5.50 8.66 -5.78
C LEU A 32 -5.08 7.24 -5.38
N ILE A 33 -3.90 7.10 -4.76
CA ILE A 33 -3.41 5.79 -4.31
C ILE A 33 -4.32 5.23 -3.21
N VAL A 34 -4.67 6.04 -2.20
CA VAL A 34 -5.55 5.60 -1.11
C VAL A 34 -6.93 5.19 -1.64
N GLU A 35 -7.49 5.93 -2.60
CA GLU A 35 -8.75 5.60 -3.26
C GLU A 35 -8.68 4.27 -4.02
N LEU A 36 -7.56 3.99 -4.70
CA LEU A 36 -7.36 2.71 -5.38
C LEU A 36 -7.35 1.54 -4.38
N PHE A 37 -6.68 1.68 -3.24
CA PHE A 37 -6.72 0.67 -2.17
C PHE A 37 -8.14 0.50 -1.62
N ALA A 38 -8.84 1.60 -1.35
CA ALA A 38 -10.20 1.56 -0.82
C ALA A 38 -11.16 0.86 -1.80
N GLU A 39 -11.10 1.20 -3.09
CA GLU A 39 -11.93 0.60 -4.12
C GLU A 39 -11.64 -0.89 -4.29
N THR A 40 -10.35 -1.28 -4.30
CA THR A 40 -9.94 -2.68 -4.37
C THR A 40 -10.55 -3.50 -3.22
N LEU A 41 -10.57 -2.94 -2.01
CA LEU A 41 -11.11 -3.62 -0.82
C LEU A 41 -12.64 -3.60 -0.77
N ARG A 42 -13.28 -2.57 -1.34
CA ARG A 42 -14.74 -2.40 -1.35
C ARG A 42 -15.45 -3.47 -2.19
N LEU A 43 -14.79 -3.99 -3.22
CA LEU A 43 -15.33 -4.99 -4.13
C LEU A 43 -15.34 -6.42 -3.54
N LEU A 44 -14.75 -6.61 -2.35
CA LEU A 44 -14.56 -7.93 -1.77
C LEU A 44 -15.70 -8.34 -0.82
N PRO A 45 -15.99 -9.65 -0.74
CA PRO A 45 -16.97 -10.18 0.20
C PRO A 45 -16.66 -9.81 1.66
N GLN A 46 -17.71 -9.51 2.42
CA GLN A 46 -17.63 -9.22 3.86
C GLN A 46 -18.11 -10.39 4.74
N GLU A 47 -18.58 -11.47 4.11
CA GLU A 47 -19.13 -12.66 4.77
C GLU A 47 -18.32 -13.91 4.40
N GLY A 48 -18.19 -14.82 5.36
CA GLY A 48 -17.37 -16.03 5.24
C GLY A 48 -16.40 -16.19 6.39
N SER A 49 -15.52 -17.20 6.31
CA SER A 49 -14.54 -17.43 7.36
C SER A 49 -13.48 -16.33 7.40
N ALA A 50 -13.05 -15.94 8.61
CA ALA A 50 -11.97 -14.98 8.87
C ALA A 50 -10.74 -15.20 7.99
N ARG A 51 -10.27 -16.45 7.94
CA ARG A 51 -9.08 -16.84 7.18
C ARG A 51 -9.26 -16.59 5.68
N TRP A 52 -10.43 -16.93 5.14
CA TRP A 52 -10.70 -16.79 3.71
C TRP A 52 -10.84 -15.32 3.30
N ILE A 53 -11.57 -14.52 4.08
CA ILE A 53 -11.73 -13.07 3.82
C ILE A 53 -10.37 -12.37 3.87
N LEU A 54 -9.56 -12.64 4.90
CA LEU A 54 -8.23 -12.03 5.01
C LEU A 54 -7.32 -12.43 3.84
N GLY A 55 -7.36 -13.71 3.43
CA GLY A 55 -6.61 -14.19 2.27
C GLY A 55 -7.00 -13.49 0.97
N LEU A 56 -8.31 -13.39 0.68
CA LEU A 56 -8.80 -12.67 -0.50
C LEU A 56 -8.39 -11.20 -0.52
N ARG A 57 -8.43 -10.53 0.63
CA ARG A 57 -8.05 -9.12 0.76
C ARG A 57 -6.56 -8.92 0.50
N ASP A 58 -5.72 -9.83 1.00
CA ASP A 58 -4.28 -9.79 0.74
C ASP A 58 -3.97 -10.04 -0.74
N GLU A 59 -4.62 -11.01 -1.37
CA GLU A 59 -4.46 -11.33 -2.79
C GLU A 59 -4.91 -10.17 -3.68
N ALA A 60 -6.08 -9.58 -3.42
CA ALA A 60 -6.58 -8.45 -4.19
C ALA A 60 -5.67 -7.22 -4.12
N VAL A 61 -5.12 -6.92 -2.93
CA VAL A 61 -4.14 -5.83 -2.78
C VAL A 61 -2.84 -6.16 -3.50
N ALA A 62 -2.36 -7.40 -3.44
CA ALA A 62 -1.15 -7.83 -4.15
C ALA A 62 -1.31 -7.72 -5.67
N GLU A 63 -2.45 -8.18 -6.22
CA GLU A 63 -2.77 -8.08 -7.64
C GLU A 63 -2.90 -6.62 -8.10
N MET A 64 -3.60 -5.78 -7.32
CA MET A 64 -3.69 -4.35 -7.61
C MET A 64 -2.30 -3.70 -7.67
N LEU A 65 -1.41 -4.03 -6.74
CA LEU A 65 -0.05 -3.49 -6.74
C LEU A 65 0.78 -4.03 -7.90
N HIS A 66 0.65 -5.32 -8.23
CA HIS A 66 1.34 -5.95 -9.36
C HIS A 66 0.94 -5.28 -10.69
N ALA A 67 -0.35 -4.96 -10.86
CA ALA A 67 -0.85 -4.21 -12.00
C ALA A 67 -0.40 -2.74 -12.05
N ASN A 68 0.10 -2.18 -10.93
CA ASN A 68 0.48 -0.78 -10.79
C ASN A 68 1.92 -0.58 -10.27
N PRO A 69 2.96 -0.99 -11.05
CA PRO A 69 4.35 -0.94 -10.59
C PRO A 69 4.85 0.48 -10.25
N THR A 70 4.31 1.51 -10.90
CA THR A 70 4.65 2.91 -10.60
C THR A 70 4.13 3.37 -9.23
N ILE A 71 3.00 2.82 -8.77
CA ILE A 71 2.48 3.06 -7.42
C ILE A 71 3.40 2.43 -6.39
N ILE A 72 3.89 1.21 -6.65
CA ILE A 72 4.87 0.55 -5.78
C ILE A 72 6.10 1.44 -5.63
N ASP A 73 6.71 1.89 -6.73
CA ASP A 73 7.90 2.74 -6.70
C ASP A 73 7.66 4.06 -5.95
N TYR A 74 6.48 4.66 -6.14
CA TYR A 74 6.09 5.87 -5.45
C TYR A 74 5.98 5.64 -3.94
N VAL A 75 5.24 4.61 -3.51
CA VAL A 75 5.06 4.28 -2.09
C VAL A 75 6.40 3.98 -1.43
N ARG A 76 7.24 3.15 -2.07
CA ARG A 76 8.59 2.84 -1.57
C ARG A 76 9.42 4.10 -1.33
N ARG A 77 9.45 5.01 -2.31
CA ARG A 77 10.18 6.29 -2.17
C ARG A 77 9.59 7.16 -1.07
N SER A 78 8.25 7.27 -1.02
CA SER A 78 7.55 8.09 -0.04
C SER A 78 7.86 7.65 1.39
N LEU A 79 7.87 6.34 1.64
CA LEU A 79 8.20 5.75 2.95
C LEU A 79 9.64 6.00 3.40
N LEU A 80 10.59 6.22 2.47
CA LEU A 80 12.01 6.44 2.77
C LEU A 80 12.36 7.92 3.03
N HIS A 81 11.44 8.86 2.79
CA HIS A 81 11.75 10.30 2.79
C HIS A 81 11.71 11.01 4.16
N GLY A 82 11.72 10.30 5.30
CA GLY A 82 11.90 10.86 6.64
C GLY A 82 10.86 10.40 7.67
N PRO A 83 10.81 10.96 8.89
CA PRO A 83 10.05 10.45 10.05
C PRO A 83 8.51 10.55 9.93
N GLY A 84 7.98 10.61 8.70
CA GLY A 84 6.57 10.79 8.40
C GLY A 84 6.08 12.21 8.70
N ARG A 85 5.10 12.67 7.94
CA ARG A 85 4.32 13.87 8.27
C ARG A 85 2.88 13.43 8.52
N PRO A 86 2.19 13.99 9.52
CA PRO A 86 0.75 13.75 9.65
C PRO A 86 0.06 14.02 8.31
N GLY A 87 -0.68 13.02 7.82
CA GLY A 87 -1.39 13.11 6.54
C GLY A 87 -0.57 12.70 5.31
N ASP A 88 0.64 12.16 5.48
CA ASP A 88 1.37 11.47 4.41
C ASP A 88 0.69 10.14 4.00
N ILE A 89 1.21 9.53 2.94
CA ILE A 89 0.65 8.29 2.40
C ILE A 89 0.59 7.16 3.42
N LEU A 90 1.59 7.02 4.29
CA LEU A 90 1.60 5.97 5.32
C LEU A 90 0.48 6.21 6.33
N SER A 91 0.31 7.46 6.77
CA SER A 91 -0.76 7.85 7.68
C SER A 91 -2.13 7.57 7.07
N ARG A 92 -2.33 7.92 5.80
CA ARG A 92 -3.60 7.68 5.09
C ARG A 92 -3.90 6.20 4.86
N LEU A 93 -2.90 5.40 4.46
CA LEU A 93 -3.06 3.95 4.30
C LEU A 93 -3.26 3.24 5.65
N SER A 94 -2.63 3.73 6.71
CA SER A 94 -2.87 3.24 8.08
C SER A 94 -4.28 3.55 8.56
N ALA A 95 -4.78 4.76 8.28
CA ALA A 95 -6.16 5.15 8.60
C ALA A 95 -7.18 4.29 7.85
N LEU A 96 -6.98 4.07 6.54
CA LEU A 96 -7.80 3.16 5.74
C LEU A 96 -7.79 1.74 6.32
N THR A 97 -6.61 1.22 6.68
CA THR A 97 -6.47 -0.13 7.23
C THR A 97 -7.17 -0.27 8.60
N ALA A 98 -7.04 0.75 9.46
CA ALA A 98 -7.74 0.77 10.74
C ALA A 98 -9.25 0.78 10.55
N GLU A 99 -9.76 1.55 9.58
CA GLU A 99 -11.19 1.61 9.27
C GLU A 99 -11.72 0.27 8.78
N GLN A 100 -11.01 -0.34 7.84
CA GLN A 100 -11.33 -1.67 7.35
C GLN A 100 -11.29 -2.74 8.45
N THR A 101 -10.37 -2.62 9.40
CA THR A 101 -10.30 -3.52 10.56
C THR A 101 -11.53 -3.37 11.45
N ARG A 102 -12.05 -2.14 11.63
CA ARG A 102 -13.30 -1.91 12.39
C ARG A 102 -14.50 -2.55 11.70
N ILE A 103 -14.65 -2.36 10.39
CA ILE A 103 -15.73 -2.96 9.58
C ILE A 103 -15.73 -4.48 9.73
N LEU A 104 -14.57 -5.13 9.57
CA LEU A 104 -14.46 -6.58 9.69
C LEU A 104 -14.72 -7.08 11.12
N ARG A 105 -14.40 -6.28 12.13
CA ARG A 105 -14.71 -6.58 13.53
C ARG A 105 -16.20 -6.52 13.81
N GLU A 106 -16.87 -5.47 13.33
CA GLU A 106 -18.32 -5.32 13.45
C GLU A 106 -19.07 -6.47 12.76
N ALA A 107 -18.54 -6.95 11.63
CA ALA A 107 -19.04 -8.13 10.94
C ALA A 107 -18.66 -9.48 11.62
N GLY A 108 -17.92 -9.47 12.73
CA GLY A 108 -17.49 -10.69 13.45
C GLY A 108 -16.40 -11.50 12.74
N VAL A 109 -15.75 -10.94 11.72
CA VAL A 109 -14.73 -11.62 10.90
C VAL A 109 -13.36 -11.62 11.56
N VAL A 110 -12.99 -10.55 12.26
CA VAL A 110 -11.66 -10.40 12.88
C VAL A 110 -11.77 -10.42 14.40
N SER A 111 -10.85 -11.13 15.08
CA SER A 111 -10.80 -11.22 16.55
C SER A 111 -10.76 -9.85 17.21
N MET A 112 -11.50 -9.73 18.32
CA MET A 112 -11.54 -8.54 19.17
C MET A 112 -10.48 -8.54 20.28
N ASP A 113 -9.75 -9.66 20.45
CA ASP A 113 -8.84 -9.87 21.60
C ASP A 113 -7.65 -8.91 21.59
N ARG A 114 -7.25 -8.48 20.40
CA ARG A 114 -6.17 -7.50 20.18
C ARG A 114 -6.74 -6.11 19.96
N SER A 115 -5.95 -5.07 20.16
CA SER A 115 -6.39 -3.70 19.83
C SER A 115 -6.47 -3.48 18.31
N VAL A 116 -7.32 -2.54 17.86
CA VAL A 116 -7.37 -2.14 16.43
C VAL A 116 -6.00 -1.63 15.98
N THR A 117 -5.29 -0.89 16.84
CA THR A 117 -3.93 -0.39 16.58
C THR A 117 -2.96 -1.53 16.31
N GLU A 118 -2.94 -2.56 17.16
CA GLU A 118 -2.02 -3.70 17.01
C GLU A 118 -2.28 -4.48 15.71
N GLN A 119 -3.54 -4.69 15.36
CA GLN A 119 -3.91 -5.35 14.10
C GLN A 119 -3.59 -4.50 12.87
N THR A 120 -3.79 -3.19 12.98
CA THR A 120 -3.43 -2.24 11.92
C THR A 120 -1.92 -2.28 11.68
N VAL A 121 -1.12 -2.17 12.74
CA VAL A 121 0.35 -2.26 12.66
C VAL A 121 0.78 -3.60 12.08
N THR A 122 0.22 -4.71 12.57
CA THR A 122 0.53 -6.06 12.05
C THR A 122 0.23 -6.16 10.55
N THR A 123 -0.91 -5.63 10.12
CA THR A 123 -1.33 -5.67 8.71
C THR A 123 -0.40 -4.83 7.83
N ILE A 124 -0.18 -3.57 8.21
CA ILE A 124 0.69 -2.63 7.49
C ILE A 124 2.13 -3.17 7.40
N VAL A 125 2.70 -3.61 8.52
CA VAL A 125 4.08 -4.13 8.57
C VAL A 125 4.22 -5.39 7.73
N ARG A 126 3.24 -6.29 7.76
CA ARG A 126 3.26 -7.51 6.94
C ARG A 126 3.20 -7.19 5.45
N GLN A 127 2.24 -6.36 5.04
CA GLN A 127 2.01 -6.03 3.63
C GLN A 127 3.16 -5.17 3.06
N PHE A 128 3.53 -4.08 3.74
CA PHE A 128 4.61 -3.21 3.27
C PHE A 128 6.00 -3.81 3.49
N GLY A 129 6.19 -4.59 4.55
CA GLY A 129 7.45 -5.31 4.76
C GLY A 129 7.74 -6.24 3.60
N ARG A 130 6.75 -7.04 3.16
CA ARG A 130 6.90 -7.87 1.96
C ARG A 130 7.14 -7.02 0.71
N LEU A 131 6.34 -5.98 0.48
CA LEU A 131 6.48 -5.10 -0.68
C LEU A 131 7.87 -4.44 -0.76
N LEU A 132 8.45 -4.06 0.38
CA LEU A 132 9.74 -3.39 0.45
C LEU A 132 10.92 -4.37 0.35
N LEU A 133 10.80 -5.55 0.97
CA LEU A 133 11.91 -6.48 1.14
C LEU A 133 11.97 -7.55 0.05
N GLN A 134 10.86 -7.92 -0.60
CA GLN A 134 10.86 -8.95 -1.65
C GLN A 134 11.83 -8.63 -2.80
N PRO A 135 11.97 -7.37 -3.28
CA PRO A 135 12.97 -7.06 -4.31
C PRO A 135 14.41 -7.32 -3.89
N LEU A 136 14.72 -7.27 -2.59
CA LEU A 136 16.05 -7.61 -2.09
C LEU A 136 16.28 -9.13 -2.20
N ALA A 137 15.29 -9.94 -1.81
CA ALA A 137 15.36 -11.39 -1.97
C ALA A 137 15.48 -11.79 -3.45
N ASN A 138 14.68 -11.17 -4.33
CA ASN A 138 14.76 -11.40 -5.77
C ASN A 138 16.16 -11.09 -6.31
N ARG A 139 16.73 -9.93 -5.95
CA ARG A 139 18.08 -9.55 -6.39
C ARG A 139 19.16 -10.53 -5.94
N ILE A 140 19.08 -11.03 -4.70
CA ILE A 140 20.05 -12.00 -4.18
C ILE A 140 20.00 -13.30 -4.99
N VAL A 141 18.81 -13.79 -5.33
CA VAL A 141 18.67 -14.99 -6.18
C VAL A 141 19.10 -14.71 -7.62
N ASP A 142 18.82 -13.52 -8.16
CA ASP A 142 19.31 -13.15 -9.50
C ASP A 142 20.86 -13.11 -9.56
N GLU A 143 21.53 -12.81 -8.44
CA GLU A 143 22.99 -12.70 -8.34
C GLU A 143 23.69 -14.03 -8.04
N PHE A 144 23.10 -14.87 -7.18
CA PHE A 144 23.74 -16.08 -6.65
C PHE A 144 22.99 -17.39 -6.94
N GLY A 145 21.77 -17.32 -7.47
CA GLY A 145 20.91 -18.47 -7.66
C GLY A 145 21.29 -19.33 -8.86
N GLU A 146 20.91 -20.60 -8.82
CA GLU A 146 21.06 -21.51 -9.95
C GLU A 146 19.98 -21.26 -11.01
N ALA A 147 20.21 -21.74 -12.24
CA ALA A 147 19.25 -21.60 -13.33
C ALA A 147 17.90 -22.25 -12.96
N GLY A 148 16.85 -21.44 -12.89
CA GLY A 148 15.50 -21.87 -12.53
C GLY A 148 15.16 -21.71 -11.04
N GLU A 149 16.07 -21.19 -10.23
CA GLU A 149 15.80 -20.87 -8.83
C GLU A 149 14.98 -19.58 -8.71
N SER A 150 13.95 -19.60 -7.87
CA SER A 150 13.08 -18.45 -7.61
C SER A 150 13.23 -18.01 -6.16
N ALA A 151 13.26 -16.70 -5.93
CA ALA A 151 13.30 -16.16 -4.58
C ALA A 151 12.11 -16.64 -3.74
N PRO A 152 12.35 -17.00 -2.46
CA PRO A 152 11.27 -17.38 -1.58
C PRO A 152 10.34 -16.20 -1.33
N GLU A 153 9.07 -16.51 -1.09
CA GLU A 153 8.09 -15.51 -0.67
C GLU A 153 8.39 -15.05 0.77
N LEU A 154 8.59 -13.75 0.96
CA LEU A 154 8.88 -13.21 2.27
C LEU A 154 7.62 -13.08 3.12
N TYR A 155 7.68 -13.64 4.33
CA TYR A 155 6.72 -13.39 5.40
C TYR A 155 7.31 -12.40 6.42
N VAL A 156 6.61 -11.29 6.64
CA VAL A 156 6.97 -10.30 7.67
C VAL A 156 5.90 -10.30 8.74
N GLY A 157 6.30 -10.49 10.00
CA GLY A 157 5.39 -10.56 11.15
C GLY A 157 5.82 -9.65 12.29
N VAL A 158 4.85 -9.27 13.12
CA VAL A 158 5.07 -8.56 14.38
C VAL A 158 4.86 -9.56 15.51
N LYS A 159 5.84 -9.66 16.43
CA LYS A 159 5.66 -10.42 17.68
C LYS A 159 5.15 -9.46 18.76
N SER A 160 3.99 -9.79 19.31
CA SER A 160 3.34 -9.17 20.45
C SER A 160 3.74 -9.87 21.74
#